data_AF-A0A7R9P8C8-F1
#
_entry.id   AF-A0A7R9P8C8-F1
#
_cell.length_a   1.000
_cell.length_b   1.000
_cell.length_c   1.000
_cell.angle_alpha   90.00
_cell.angle_beta   90.00
_cell.angle_gamma   90.00
#
_symmetry.space_group_name_H-M   'P 1'
#
loop_
_entity.id
_entity.type
_entity.pdbx_description
1 polymer ?
#
loop_
_entity_poly.entity_id
_entity_poly.type
_entity_poly.pdbx_seq_one_letter_code
_entity_poly.pdbx_strand_id
1 'polypeptide(L)'
;MKQKQNVLSDRIVVLFDSFCKEVFALHLSALVETAMAAVLTLLMSEPWGKLEVRSCRTQKLSDWYTLLHNPNPDYADTLHCTQEAVYPLYTMVFIFYALSIVLMLLIRPWLAGHFLPVYGKMSIYAALYFFPTLALIQAVLGGLICEYNPQFHISIY
;
A
#
# COMPACT_ATOMS: atom_id res chain seq x y z
N MET A 1 -39.50 -22.75 29.06
CA MET A 1 -39.11 -22.27 27.70
C MET A 1 -38.53 -20.85 27.70
N LYS A 2 -39.11 -19.87 28.42
CA LYS A 2 -38.58 -18.49 28.53
C LYS A 2 -37.12 -18.37 28.99
N GLN A 3 -36.69 -19.20 29.95
CA GLN A 3 -35.32 -19.14 30.50
C GLN A 3 -34.23 -19.50 29.46
N LYS A 4 -34.52 -20.46 28.58
CA LYS A 4 -33.59 -20.89 27.52
C LYS A 4 -33.46 -19.82 26.42
N GLN A 5 -34.50 -19.02 26.20
CA GLN A 5 -34.53 -17.96 25.20
C GLN A 5 -33.79 -16.70 25.66
N ASN A 6 -33.86 -16.35 26.95
CA ASN A 6 -33.05 -15.27 27.53
C ASN A 6 -31.56 -15.62 27.53
N VAL A 7 -31.19 -16.84 27.91
CA VAL A 7 -29.78 -17.29 27.88
C VAL A 7 -29.23 -17.34 26.46
N LEU A 8 -30.06 -17.66 25.46
CA LEU A 8 -29.65 -17.62 24.05
C LEU A 8 -29.45 -16.16 23.57
N SER A 9 -30.35 -15.26 23.95
CA SER A 9 -30.24 -13.83 23.64
C SER A 9 -29.00 -13.19 24.25
N ASP A 10 -28.69 -13.49 25.52
CA ASP A 10 -27.51 -12.95 26.21
C ASP A 10 -26.20 -13.44 25.55
N ARG A 11 -26.14 -14.71 25.13
CA ARG A 11 -24.99 -15.25 24.40
C ARG A 11 -24.79 -14.58 23.03
N ILE A 12 -25.87 -14.24 22.34
CA ILE A 12 -25.81 -13.54 21.05
C ILE A 12 -25.25 -12.12 21.25
N VAL A 13 -25.71 -11.38 22.26
CA VAL A 13 -25.24 -10.02 22.53
C VAL A 13 -23.74 -10.00 22.88
N VAL A 14 -23.28 -10.92 23.74
CA VAL A 14 -21.86 -11.03 24.11
C VAL A 14 -20.98 -11.43 22.92
N LEU A 15 -21.48 -12.30 22.03
CA LEU A 15 -20.80 -12.68 20.81
C LEU A 15 -20.63 -11.49 19.85
N PHE A 16 -21.68 -10.68 19.67
CA PHE A 16 -21.63 -9.48 18.82
C PHE A 16 -20.69 -8.41 19.37
N ASP A 17 -20.68 -8.18 20.69
CA ASP A 17 -19.77 -7.22 21.32
C ASP A 17 -18.30 -7.63 21.17
N SER A 18 -18.01 -8.93 21.35
CA SER A 18 -16.67 -9.48 21.14
C SER A 18 -16.26 -9.36 19.68
N PHE A 19 -17.15 -9.70 18.73
CA PHE A 19 -16.88 -9.57 17.30
C PHE A 19 -16.61 -8.12 16.88
N CYS A 20 -17.39 -7.14 17.36
CA CYS A 20 -17.16 -5.73 17.07
C CYS A 20 -15.80 -5.24 17.58
N LYS A 21 -15.40 -5.63 18.79
CA LYS A 21 -14.10 -5.29 19.37
C LYS A 21 -12.95 -5.90 18.56
N GLU A 22 -13.10 -7.14 18.15
CA GLU A 22 -12.14 -7.87 17.33
C GLU A 22 -11.96 -7.24 15.95
N VAL A 23 -13.07 -6.93 15.26
CA VAL A 23 -13.06 -6.27 13.95
C VAL A 23 -12.46 -4.87 14.06
N PHE A 24 -12.83 -4.10 15.10
CA PHE A 24 -12.28 -2.78 15.33
C PHE A 24 -10.77 -2.81 15.57
N ALA A 25 -10.29 -3.75 16.39
CA ALA A 25 -8.86 -3.95 16.64
C ALA A 25 -8.09 -4.29 15.35
N LEU A 26 -8.65 -5.14 14.49
CA LEU A 26 -8.06 -5.49 13.18
C LEU A 26 -8.00 -4.30 12.21
N HIS A 27 -9.03 -3.44 12.20
CA HIS A 27 -9.02 -2.23 11.36
C HIS A 27 -8.04 -1.18 11.90
N LEU A 28 -7.95 -1.02 13.21
CA LEU A 28 -6.99 -0.13 13.84
C LEU A 28 -5.55 -0.60 13.58
N SER A 29 -5.28 -1.91 13.69
CA SER A 29 -3.96 -2.46 13.36
C SER A 29 -3.63 -2.25 11.88
N ALA A 30 -4.58 -2.47 10.98
CA ALA A 30 -4.40 -2.22 9.55
C ALA A 30 -4.05 -0.74 9.26
N LEU A 31 -4.69 0.20 9.97
CA LEU A 31 -4.41 1.62 9.83
C LEU A 31 -2.99 1.97 10.30
N VAL A 32 -2.55 1.40 11.43
CA VAL A 32 -1.19 1.59 11.93
C VAL A 32 -0.15 0.95 11.01
N GLU A 33 -0.39 -0.28 10.55
CA GLU A 33 0.46 -1.02 9.59
C GLU A 33 0.68 -0.20 8.31
N THR A 34 -0.41 0.34 7.74
CA THR A 34 -0.37 1.13 6.51
C THR A 34 0.26 2.51 6.71
N ALA A 35 -0.02 3.20 7.82
CA ALA A 35 0.62 4.47 8.14
C ALA A 35 2.13 4.30 8.33
N MET A 36 2.55 3.25 9.05
CA MET A 36 3.95 2.93 9.26
C MET A 36 4.64 2.56 7.94
N ALA A 37 3.99 1.77 7.08
CA ALA A 37 4.50 1.48 5.75
C ALA A 37 4.72 2.77 4.94
N ALA A 38 3.76 3.69 4.95
CA ALA A 38 3.87 4.96 4.22
C ALA A 38 5.04 5.82 4.71
N VAL A 39 5.20 5.95 6.04
CA VAL A 39 6.32 6.71 6.63
C VAL A 39 7.66 6.06 6.28
N LEU A 40 7.76 4.73 6.38
CA LEU A 40 8.99 4.01 6.01
C LEU A 40 9.31 4.14 4.53
N THR A 41 8.32 4.06 3.64
CA THR A 41 8.50 4.31 2.21
C THR A 41 9.07 5.69 1.95
N LEU A 42 8.52 6.73 2.59
CA LEU A 42 9.03 8.09 2.44
C LEU A 42 10.45 8.25 3.02
N LEU A 43 10.78 7.53 4.08
CA LEU A 43 12.12 7.57 4.69
C LEU A 43 13.18 6.86 3.83
N MET A 44 12.79 5.76 3.15
CA MET A 44 13.59 5.04 2.16
C MET A 44 13.62 5.76 0.79
N SER A 45 12.66 6.67 0.61
CA SER A 45 12.63 7.81 -0.30
C SER A 45 13.95 8.53 -0.52
N GLU A 46 14.49 8.66 -1.73
CA GLU A 46 15.47 9.71 -1.97
C GLU A 46 14.77 11.08 -1.96
N PRO A 47 15.30 12.08 -1.21
CA PRO A 47 16.48 12.07 -0.34
C PRO A 47 16.24 11.41 1.03
N TRP A 48 17.13 10.48 1.40
CA TRP A 48 16.94 9.64 2.59
C TRP A 48 16.76 10.46 3.87
N GLY A 49 15.77 10.09 4.68
CA GLY A 49 15.50 10.72 5.97
C GLY A 49 14.80 12.08 5.91
N LYS A 50 14.39 12.57 4.74
CA LYS A 50 13.52 13.74 4.60
C LYS A 50 12.14 13.33 4.12
N LEU A 51 11.09 13.94 4.67
CA LEU A 51 9.72 13.79 4.20
C LEU A 51 9.44 14.75 3.02
N GLU A 52 10.32 14.73 2.02
CA GLU A 52 10.21 15.55 0.82
C GLU A 52 10.28 14.62 -0.40
N VAL A 53 9.25 14.66 -1.25
CA VAL A 53 9.21 13.88 -2.50
C VAL A 53 9.55 14.83 -3.63
N ARG A 54 10.62 14.50 -4.39
CA ARG A 54 10.95 15.22 -5.63
C ARG A 54 10.40 14.42 -6.81
N SER A 55 9.52 15.04 -7.58
CA SER A 55 8.92 14.47 -8.78
C SER A 55 9.17 15.40 -9.96
N CYS A 56 9.40 14.82 -11.14
CA CYS A 56 9.49 15.57 -12.39
C CYS A 56 8.26 15.29 -13.26
N ARG A 57 7.85 16.28 -14.05
CA ARG A 57 6.68 16.15 -14.93
C ARG A 57 6.90 15.06 -16.00
N THR A 58 6.06 14.04 -15.98
CA THR A 58 6.02 12.98 -16.99
C THR A 58 5.32 13.47 -18.25
N GLN A 59 5.94 13.33 -19.42
CA GLN A 59 5.33 13.80 -20.69
C GLN A 59 5.04 12.67 -21.66
N LYS A 60 5.73 11.53 -21.54
CA LYS A 60 5.61 10.41 -22.49
C LYS A 60 5.46 9.08 -21.75
N LEU A 61 4.84 8.10 -22.41
CA LEU A 61 4.73 6.72 -21.92
C LEU A 61 6.11 6.07 -21.73
N SER A 62 7.10 6.48 -22.55
CA SER A 62 8.49 6.05 -22.42
C SER A 62 9.12 6.44 -21.08
N ASP A 63 8.63 7.50 -20.44
CA ASP A 63 9.13 7.95 -19.15
C ASP A 63 8.61 7.07 -17.98
N TRP A 64 7.50 6.36 -18.20
CA TRP A 64 6.95 5.35 -17.27
C TRP A 64 7.58 3.97 -17.45
N TYR A 65 7.88 3.57 -18.68
CA TYR A 65 8.45 2.26 -19.01
C TYR A 65 9.90 2.38 -19.51
N THR A 66 10.72 2.98 -18.66
CA THR A 66 12.13 3.32 -18.93
C THR A 66 12.97 2.10 -19.31
N LEU A 67 12.69 0.94 -18.71
CA LEU A 67 13.32 -0.36 -19.02
C LEU A 67 13.21 -0.75 -20.51
N LEU A 68 12.16 -0.29 -21.20
CA LEU A 68 11.92 -0.61 -22.61
C LEU A 68 12.40 0.51 -23.56
N HIS A 69 12.65 1.70 -23.03
CA HIS A 69 13.05 2.88 -23.78
C HIS A 69 14.28 3.47 -23.10
N ASN A 70 15.44 2.85 -23.30
CA ASN A 70 16.73 3.37 -22.82
C ASN A 70 17.26 4.42 -23.83
N PRO A 71 17.07 5.74 -23.61
CA PRO A 71 17.76 6.73 -24.43
C PRO A 71 19.27 6.62 -24.18
N ASN A 72 20.07 6.85 -25.22
CA ASN A 72 21.53 6.94 -25.10
C ASN A 72 21.94 8.42 -25.15
N PRO A 73 22.01 9.13 -24.01
CA PRO A 73 22.56 10.48 -23.97
C PRO A 73 24.09 10.41 -23.99
N ASP A 74 24.75 11.38 -24.62
CA ASP A 74 26.22 11.47 -24.70
C ASP A 74 26.92 11.82 -23.35
N TYR A 75 26.29 11.56 -22.20
CA TYR A 75 26.77 11.75 -20.81
C TYR A 75 27.53 13.06 -20.50
N ALA A 76 27.42 14.08 -21.35
CA ALA A 76 28.14 15.34 -21.23
C ALA A 76 27.53 16.28 -20.18
N ASP A 77 26.23 16.15 -19.90
CA ASP A 77 25.47 17.01 -18.99
C ASP A 77 24.67 16.17 -17.97
N THR A 78 24.59 16.63 -16.72
CA THR A 78 23.76 16.03 -15.67
C THR A 78 22.29 16.37 -15.89
N LEU A 79 21.49 15.37 -16.28
CA LEU A 79 20.06 15.54 -16.51
C LEU A 79 19.27 15.28 -15.20
N HIS A 80 18.72 16.34 -14.62
CA HIS A 80 18.00 16.24 -13.33
C HIS A 80 16.57 15.67 -13.42
N CYS A 81 15.97 15.61 -14.62
CA CYS A 81 14.57 15.20 -14.82
C CYS A 81 14.41 14.25 -16.03
N THR A 82 15.29 13.27 -16.18
CA THR A 82 15.09 12.15 -17.11
C THR A 82 14.51 10.94 -16.36
N GLN A 83 14.54 9.77 -16.99
CA GLN A 83 13.97 8.48 -16.55
C GLN A 83 14.30 8.04 -15.10
N GLU A 84 15.19 8.76 -14.42
CA GLU A 84 15.63 8.57 -13.04
C GLU A 84 14.70 9.22 -11.99
N ALA A 85 13.94 10.26 -12.35
CA ALA A 85 13.05 11.01 -11.44
C ALA A 85 11.55 10.62 -11.54
N VAL A 86 11.18 9.86 -12.58
CA VAL A 86 9.89 9.15 -12.65
C VAL A 86 10.00 7.78 -11.97
N TYR A 87 11.18 7.17 -12.05
CA TYR A 87 11.55 5.95 -11.32
C TYR A 87 11.29 5.96 -9.81
N PRO A 88 11.52 7.04 -9.03
CA PRO A 88 11.31 7.05 -7.60
C PRO A 88 9.84 6.95 -7.26
N LEU A 89 8.94 7.60 -8.01
CA LEU A 89 7.51 7.58 -7.71
C LEU A 89 6.90 6.21 -8.01
N TYR A 90 7.25 5.63 -9.17
CA TYR A 90 6.81 4.29 -9.55
C TYR A 90 7.34 3.23 -8.57
N THR A 91 8.65 3.26 -8.26
CA THR A 91 9.27 2.33 -7.31
C THR A 91 8.83 2.55 -5.87
N MET A 92 8.56 3.79 -5.43
CA MET A 92 8.03 4.08 -4.09
C MET A 92 6.70 3.38 -3.85
N VAL A 93 5.80 3.32 -4.83
CA VAL A 93 4.52 2.62 -4.69
C VAL A 93 4.73 1.11 -4.51
N PHE A 94 5.68 0.50 -5.24
CA PHE A 94 6.03 -0.92 -5.00
C PHE A 94 6.70 -1.16 -3.65
N ILE A 95 7.59 -0.26 -3.23
CA ILE A 95 8.22 -0.31 -1.90
C ILE A 95 7.14 -0.23 -0.82
N PHE A 96 6.16 0.67 -0.98
CA PHE A 96 5.00 0.77 -0.08
C PHE A 96 4.21 -0.53 -0.01
N TYR A 97 3.87 -1.15 -1.15
CA TYR A 97 3.16 -2.43 -1.16
C TYR A 97 3.98 -3.58 -0.58
N ALA A 98 5.30 -3.59 -0.78
CA ALA A 98 6.17 -4.59 -0.18
C ALA A 98 6.24 -4.42 1.35
N LEU A 99 6.45 -3.20 1.83
CA LEU A 99 6.49 -2.87 3.25
C LEU A 99 5.15 -3.13 3.94
N SER A 100 4.02 -2.84 3.28
CA SER A 100 2.69 -3.13 3.83
C SER A 100 2.47 -4.63 3.99
N ILE A 101 2.88 -5.47 3.02
CA ILE A 101 2.83 -6.93 3.15
C ILE A 101 3.71 -7.40 4.31
N VAL A 102 4.96 -6.92 4.38
CA VAL A 102 5.90 -7.32 5.44
C VAL A 102 5.36 -6.94 6.82
N LEU A 103 4.89 -5.70 7.00
CA LEU A 103 4.33 -5.25 8.27
C LEU A 103 3.06 -6.03 8.66
N MET A 104 2.17 -6.31 7.70
CA MET A 104 1.00 -7.17 7.95
C MET A 104 1.40 -8.59 8.36
N LEU A 105 2.43 -9.17 7.73
CA LEU A 105 2.94 -10.50 8.05
C LEU A 105 3.67 -10.56 9.39
N LEU A 106 4.16 -9.44 9.92
CA LEU A 106 4.81 -9.38 11.23
C LEU A 106 3.81 -9.08 12.35
N ILE A 107 2.99 -8.05 12.18
CA ILE A 107 2.10 -7.52 13.23
C ILE A 107 0.90 -8.46 13.44
N ARG A 108 0.33 -9.03 12.38
CA ARG A 108 -0.90 -9.83 12.48
C ARG A 108 -0.71 -11.21 13.10
N PRO A 109 0.36 -11.98 12.79
CA PRO A 109 0.65 -13.21 13.52
C PRO A 109 1.01 -12.96 14.98
N TRP A 110 1.68 -11.84 15.28
CA TRP A 110 1.96 -11.41 16.65
C TRP A 110 0.66 -11.12 17.42
N LEU A 111 -0.27 -10.38 16.80
CA LEU A 111 -1.59 -10.08 17.38
C LEU A 111 -2.48 -11.33 17.50
N ALA A 112 -2.45 -12.23 16.51
CA ALA A 112 -3.19 -13.49 16.51
C ALA A 112 -2.66 -14.48 17.56
N GLY A 113 -1.37 -14.45 17.85
CA GLY A 113 -0.76 -15.23 18.92
C GLY A 113 -1.17 -14.79 20.32
N HIS A 114 -1.61 -13.53 20.49
CA HIS A 114 -1.97 -12.99 21.80
C HIS A 114 -3.49 -12.82 22.01
N PHE A 115 -4.26 -12.43 20.99
CA PHE A 115 -5.66 -12.01 21.19
C PHE A 115 -6.69 -12.63 20.22
N LEU A 116 -6.35 -13.00 18.97
CA LEU A 116 -7.36 -13.44 17.98
C LEU A 116 -6.86 -14.51 16.97
N PRO A 117 -6.98 -15.82 17.26
CA PRO A 117 -6.42 -16.87 16.40
C PRO A 117 -7.24 -17.21 15.14
N VAL A 118 -8.54 -16.88 15.10
CA VAL A 118 -9.46 -17.35 14.04
C VAL A 118 -9.58 -16.32 12.90
N TYR A 119 -9.86 -15.06 13.21
CA TYR A 119 -10.13 -14.02 12.19
C TYR A 119 -8.87 -13.43 11.55
N GLY A 120 -7.72 -13.49 12.22
CA GLY A 120 -6.46 -12.95 11.70
C GLY A 120 -6.01 -13.65 10.41
N LYS A 121 -6.25 -14.96 10.27
CA LYS A 121 -5.80 -15.76 9.12
C LYS A 121 -6.45 -15.33 7.81
N MET A 122 -7.77 -15.14 7.81
CA MET A 122 -8.52 -14.72 6.62
C MET A 122 -8.08 -13.35 6.13
N SER A 123 -7.79 -12.44 7.08
CA SER A 123 -7.37 -11.08 6.76
C SER A 123 -5.95 -11.05 6.15
N ILE A 124 -5.05 -11.95 6.57
CA ILE A 124 -3.71 -12.08 5.99
C ILE A 124 -3.80 -12.59 4.53
N TYR A 125 -4.62 -13.61 4.26
CA TYR A 125 -4.79 -14.13 2.89
C TYR A 125 -5.38 -13.07 1.94
N ALA A 126 -6.41 -12.34 2.38
CA ALA A 126 -7.01 -11.29 1.58
C ALA A 126 -5.98 -10.22 1.18
N ALA A 127 -5.17 -9.76 2.13
CA ALA A 127 -4.12 -8.78 1.88
C ALA A 127 -3.04 -9.32 0.92
N LEU A 128 -2.61 -10.57 1.09
CA LEU A 128 -1.57 -11.20 0.28
C LEU A 128 -1.95 -11.30 -1.21
N TYR A 129 -3.23 -11.46 -1.54
CA TYR A 129 -3.70 -11.40 -2.93
C TYR A 129 -3.96 -9.97 -3.41
N PHE A 130 -4.45 -9.10 -2.53
CA PHE A 130 -4.86 -7.75 -2.89
C PHE A 130 -3.66 -6.86 -3.26
N PHE A 131 -2.60 -6.85 -2.46
CA PHE A 131 -1.44 -5.98 -2.69
C PHE A 131 -0.70 -6.29 -4.02
N PRO A 132 -0.41 -7.56 -4.38
CA PRO A 132 0.19 -7.87 -5.69
C PRO A 132 -0.73 -7.55 -6.86
N THR A 133 -2.04 -7.74 -6.69
CA THR A 133 -3.02 -7.37 -7.74
C THR A 133 -3.02 -5.86 -7.97
N LEU A 134 -3.00 -5.06 -6.91
CA LEU A 134 -2.85 -3.60 -7.00
C LEU A 134 -1.51 -3.20 -7.63
N ALA A 135 -0.43 -3.91 -7.31
CA ALA A 135 0.88 -3.68 -7.90
C ALA A 135 0.86 -3.92 -9.42
N LEU A 136 0.23 -5.00 -9.89
CA LEU A 136 0.07 -5.28 -11.32
C LEU A 136 -0.82 -4.25 -12.02
N ILE A 137 -1.92 -3.86 -11.39
CA ILE A 137 -2.81 -2.82 -11.91
C ILE A 137 -2.05 -1.49 -12.02
N GLN A 138 -1.27 -1.11 -11.01
CA GLN A 138 -0.43 0.09 -11.03
C GLN A 138 0.65 0.00 -12.12
N ALA A 139 1.26 -1.17 -12.28
CA ALA A 139 2.29 -1.43 -13.29
C ALA A 139 1.76 -1.24 -14.72
N VAL A 140 0.52 -1.66 -14.98
CA VAL A 140 -0.09 -1.57 -16.31
C VAL A 140 -0.79 -0.22 -16.54
N LEU A 141 -1.62 0.23 -15.58
CA LEU A 141 -2.45 1.42 -15.75
C LEU A 141 -1.69 2.74 -15.51
N GLY A 142 -0.61 2.72 -14.71
CA GLY A 142 0.16 3.92 -14.38
C GLY A 142 0.67 4.67 -15.62
N GLY A 143 1.21 3.94 -16.59
CA GLY A 143 1.63 4.50 -17.88
C GLY A 143 0.45 4.92 -18.76
N LEU A 144 -0.61 4.10 -18.87
CA LEU A 144 -1.74 4.37 -19.77
C LEU A 144 -2.52 5.65 -19.44
N ILE A 145 -2.61 6.02 -18.15
CA ILE A 145 -3.29 7.25 -17.73
C ILE A 145 -2.60 8.49 -18.32
N CYS A 146 -1.29 8.45 -18.54
CA CYS A 146 -0.53 9.58 -19.07
C CYS A 146 -0.77 9.84 -20.56
N GLU A 147 -1.13 8.83 -21.35
CA GLU A 147 -1.48 9.05 -22.76
C GLU A 147 -2.94 9.51 -22.95
N TYR A 148 -3.85 9.10 -22.05
CA TYR A 148 -5.27 9.36 -22.22
C TYR A 148 -5.69 10.79 -21.82
N ASN A 149 -5.08 11.39 -20.79
CA ASN A 149 -5.47 12.73 -20.35
C ASN A 149 -4.31 13.55 -19.75
N PRO A 150 -3.73 14.51 -20.51
CA PRO A 150 -2.64 15.35 -20.02
C PRO A 150 -3.05 16.31 -18.88
N GLN A 151 -4.36 16.50 -18.60
CA GLN A 151 -4.84 17.37 -17.51
C GLN A 151 -4.91 16.69 -16.14
N PHE A 152 -4.91 15.36 -16.05
CA PHE A 152 -4.94 14.66 -14.75
C PHE A 152 -3.57 14.73 -14.00
N HIS A 153 -2.54 15.22 -14.69
CA HIS A 153 -1.15 15.30 -14.22
C HIS A 153 -0.87 16.52 -13.32
N ILE A 154 -1.82 17.44 -13.13
CA ILE A 154 -1.61 18.72 -12.41
C ILE A 154 -1.70 18.59 -10.87
N SER A 155 -2.14 17.46 -10.31
CA SER A 155 -2.34 17.33 -8.85
C SER A 155 -1.22 16.59 -8.10
N ILE A 156 -0.18 16.12 -8.78
CA ILE A 156 1.02 15.61 -8.10
C ILE A 156 2.16 16.55 -8.49
N TYR A 157 2.36 17.54 -7.61
CA TYR A 157 3.25 18.71 -7.68
C TYR A 157 4.54 18.53 -8.50
#